data_AF-A0AA50DWL8-F1
#
_entry.id   AF-A0AA50DWL8-F1
#
_cell.length_a   1.000
_cell.length_b   1.000
_cell.length_c   1.000
_cell.angle_alpha   90.00
_cell.angle_beta   90.00
_cell.angle_gamma   90.00
#
_symmetry.space_group_name_H-M   'P 1'
#
loop_
_entity.id
_entity.type
_entity.pdbx_description
1 polymer ?
#
loop_
_entity_poly.entity_id
_entity_poly.type
_entity_poly.pdbx_seq_one_letter_code
_entity_poly.pdbx_strand_id
1 'polypeptide(L)'
;MRQADRNRLTRYFHEQCWTHAWDSQTLFSRLRAKPKQFPEYLCNLIKNSGDRHEVLAEAIHEVHQQWIEAGCPPIDKNQSQRILTPSSNLFAGLYRSKEDNEITYYLYPKQKPQQKTEGITVEYQGETEQLEIDRPGWYLPIDSPINQIALDKGIRCKILESDFLKTLQLPARDFWILIPDPDEPDSGVYASWCTPRLGQSFILLCKQKLLKDLHLLKDERLVNWSNEVNPFGEENKQWLELHNFQVISQAWRGIFIENWELKDALQPKVNLSISLSGGLRTPNQNAWLQGYTPNITIFGFMKNVELEVLKFPEQQRVKYHEKIETNKPYTLQLNECDSCLYLIRAIHNSYIAEVSLRIVEYDSLQLHKAENLVQNLQKVKLLNDHKICGGVIY
;
A
#
# COMPACT_ATOMS: atom_id res chain seq x y z
N MET A 1 10.28 3.10 16.93
CA MET A 1 10.46 4.53 17.33
C MET A 1 10.77 4.57 18.82
N ARG A 2 11.72 5.41 19.28
CA ARG A 2 12.10 5.44 20.70
C ARG A 2 11.07 6.23 21.51
N GLN A 3 10.94 5.94 22.81
CA GLN A 3 10.02 6.69 23.68
C GLN A 3 10.32 8.20 23.72
N ALA A 4 11.60 8.58 23.63
CA ALA A 4 11.99 9.98 23.54
C ALA A 4 11.43 10.68 22.30
N ASP A 5 11.42 10.00 21.14
CA ASP A 5 10.85 10.53 19.89
C ASP A 5 9.33 10.68 20.03
N ARG A 6 8.65 9.68 20.60
CA ARG A 6 7.20 9.72 20.87
C ARG A 6 6.82 10.93 21.74
N ASN A 7 7.52 11.13 22.85
CA ASN A 7 7.28 12.25 23.76
C ASN A 7 7.50 13.61 23.05
N ARG A 8 8.43 13.68 22.10
CA ARG A 8 8.65 14.90 21.30
C ARG A 8 7.56 15.15 20.28
N LEU A 9 7.07 14.11 19.62
CA LEU A 9 5.91 14.21 18.74
C LEU A 9 4.68 14.70 19.51
N THR A 10 4.37 14.10 20.67
CA THR A 10 3.25 14.53 21.52
C THR A 10 3.34 16.00 21.91
N ARG A 11 4.54 16.46 22.30
CA ARG A 11 4.78 17.88 22.60
C ARG A 11 4.50 18.76 21.40
N TYR A 12 5.01 18.38 20.24
CA TYR A 12 4.82 19.13 19.01
C TYR A 12 3.33 19.20 18.62
N PHE A 13 2.59 18.09 18.75
CA PHE A 13 1.15 18.06 18.49
C PHE A 13 0.37 19.03 19.39
N HIS A 14 0.76 19.10 20.67
CA HIS A 14 0.20 20.06 21.62
C HIS A 14 0.55 21.51 21.24
N GLU A 15 1.83 21.81 20.96
CA GLU A 15 2.30 23.15 20.58
C GLU A 15 1.62 23.67 19.31
N GLN A 16 1.30 22.79 18.36
CA GLN A 16 0.61 23.15 17.12
C GLN A 16 -0.92 23.05 17.22
N CYS A 17 -1.48 22.66 18.37
CA CYS A 17 -2.91 22.42 18.57
C CYS A 17 -3.52 21.43 17.54
N TRP A 18 -2.80 20.34 17.23
CA TRP A 18 -3.19 19.35 16.23
C TRP A 18 -4.25 18.35 16.74
N THR A 19 -5.33 18.86 17.32
CA THR A 19 -6.38 18.06 17.99
C THR A 19 -7.30 17.29 17.02
N HIS A 20 -7.20 17.54 15.71
CA HIS A 20 -7.98 16.84 14.71
C HIS A 20 -7.36 15.48 14.38
N ALA A 21 -8.17 14.43 14.27
CA ALA A 21 -7.74 13.07 13.92
C ALA A 21 -7.42 12.96 12.42
N TRP A 22 -6.18 13.27 12.04
CA TRP A 22 -5.70 13.10 10.67
C TRP A 22 -5.32 11.66 10.37
N ASP A 23 -5.47 11.25 9.11
CA ASP A 23 -4.90 9.99 8.65
C ASP A 23 -3.36 10.03 8.65
N SER A 24 -2.77 8.83 8.61
CA SER A 24 -1.32 8.62 8.68
C SER A 24 -0.54 9.44 7.63
N GLN A 25 -1.02 9.47 6.39
CA GLN A 25 -0.32 10.14 5.29
C GLN A 25 -0.41 11.66 5.43
N THR A 26 -1.59 12.18 5.78
CA THR A 26 -1.81 13.61 6.00
C THR A 26 -0.96 14.13 7.16
N LEU A 27 -0.96 13.42 8.29
CA LEU A 27 -0.14 13.78 9.46
C LEU A 27 1.35 13.78 9.10
N PHE A 28 1.82 12.75 8.40
CA PHE A 28 3.22 12.62 8.03
C PHE A 28 3.67 13.73 7.06
N SER A 29 2.84 14.04 6.06
CA SER A 29 3.08 15.13 5.10
C SER A 29 3.20 16.49 5.79
N ARG A 30 2.36 16.77 6.79
CA ARG A 30 2.43 18.00 7.59
C ARG A 30 3.69 18.09 8.43
N LEU A 31 4.15 16.98 9.01
CA LEU A 31 5.41 16.95 9.76
C LEU A 31 6.62 17.22 8.86
N ARG A 32 6.61 16.68 7.64
CA ARG A 32 7.68 16.93 6.65
C ARG A 32 7.76 18.37 6.19
N ALA A 33 6.64 19.09 6.15
CA ALA A 33 6.62 20.50 5.77
C ALA A 33 7.35 21.41 6.77
N LYS A 34 7.44 21.01 8.06
CA LYS A 34 8.03 21.83 9.13
C LYS A 34 9.06 21.07 9.99
N PRO A 35 10.15 20.54 9.41
CA PRO A 35 11.03 19.62 10.12
C PRO A 35 11.92 20.29 11.16
N LYS A 36 12.19 21.60 11.06
CA LYS A 36 13.18 22.32 11.89
C LYS A 36 12.91 22.32 13.41
N GLN A 37 11.76 21.81 13.84
CA GLN A 37 11.37 21.76 15.26
C GLN A 37 11.79 20.46 15.96
N PHE A 38 12.32 19.47 15.24
CA PHE A 38 12.74 18.19 15.80
C PHE A 38 14.26 18.07 15.94
N PRO A 39 14.76 17.21 16.86
CA PRO A 39 16.17 16.83 16.89
C PRO A 39 16.64 16.30 15.53
N GLU A 40 17.92 16.47 15.22
CA GLU A 40 18.52 16.08 13.94
C GLU A 40 18.21 14.63 13.55
N TYR A 41 18.26 13.71 14.52
CA TYR A 41 17.90 12.31 14.32
C TYR A 41 16.47 12.13 13.80
N LEU A 42 15.47 12.72 14.46
CA LEU A 42 14.06 12.59 14.06
C LEU A 42 13.78 13.34 12.76
N CYS A 43 14.45 14.48 12.53
CA CYS A 43 14.43 15.17 11.24
C CYS A 43 14.91 14.26 10.11
N ASN A 44 16.05 13.59 10.31
CA ASN A 44 16.64 12.70 9.31
C ASN A 44 15.75 11.48 9.08
N LEU A 45 15.17 10.93 10.15
CA LEU A 45 14.25 9.81 10.09
C LEU A 45 12.97 10.15 9.28
N ILE A 46 12.40 11.33 9.47
CA ILE A 46 11.20 11.80 8.76
C ILE A 46 11.52 12.19 7.30
N LYS A 47 12.66 12.84 7.06
CA LYS A 47 13.04 13.31 5.70
C LYS A 47 13.53 12.17 4.80
N ASN A 48 14.37 11.30 5.34
CA ASN A 48 15.07 10.24 4.61
C ASN A 48 14.47 8.87 4.92
N SER A 49 13.15 8.81 5.06
CA SER A 49 12.45 7.58 5.43
C SER A 49 12.64 6.46 4.39
N GLY A 50 12.83 6.81 3.10
CA GLY A 50 13.04 5.84 2.02
C GLY A 50 11.98 4.73 2.06
N ASP A 51 12.43 3.48 2.03
CA ASP A 51 11.58 2.27 2.14
C ASP A 51 10.87 2.12 3.49
N ARG A 52 11.31 2.82 4.53
CA ARG A 52 10.69 2.80 5.87
C ARG A 52 9.57 3.82 6.03
N HIS A 53 9.18 4.49 4.94
CA HIS A 53 8.17 5.56 4.96
C HIS A 53 6.88 5.14 5.65
N GLU A 54 6.30 4.01 5.25
CA GLU A 54 4.99 3.57 5.74
C GLU A 54 5.02 3.16 7.21
N VAL A 55 5.99 2.32 7.57
CA VAL A 55 6.19 1.88 8.96
C VAL A 55 6.38 3.09 9.87
N LEU A 56 7.09 4.11 9.39
CA LEU A 56 7.28 5.33 10.15
C LEU A 56 6.00 6.17 10.24
N ALA A 57 5.30 6.38 9.12
CA ALA A 57 4.06 7.13 9.08
C ALA A 57 3.01 6.53 10.03
N GLU A 58 2.83 5.20 9.99
CA GLU A 58 1.95 4.47 10.90
C GLU A 58 2.38 4.61 12.36
N ALA A 59 3.67 4.48 12.66
CA ALA A 59 4.15 4.61 14.01
C ALA A 59 3.96 6.03 14.57
N ILE A 60 4.03 7.06 13.72
CA ILE A 60 3.75 8.46 14.10
C ILE A 60 2.25 8.67 14.28
N HIS A 61 1.45 8.13 13.37
CA HIS A 61 -0.01 8.17 13.43
C HIS A 61 -0.54 7.53 14.70
N GLU A 62 -0.01 6.37 15.08
CA GLU A 62 -0.39 5.72 16.34
C GLU A 62 -0.10 6.61 17.55
N VAL A 63 1.07 7.28 17.61
CA VAL A 63 1.38 8.22 18.72
C VAL A 63 0.39 9.39 18.77
N HIS A 64 -0.05 9.88 17.61
CA HIS A 64 -1.02 10.97 17.52
C HIS A 64 -2.42 10.54 17.97
N GLN A 65 -2.88 9.36 17.52
CA GLN A 65 -4.15 8.77 17.96
C GLN A 65 -4.18 8.54 19.46
N GLN A 66 -3.10 7.98 20.03
CA GLN A 66 -2.97 7.78 21.48
C GLN A 66 -3.05 9.10 22.26
N TRP A 67 -2.45 10.18 21.72
CA TRP A 67 -2.51 11.49 22.35
C TRP A 67 -3.91 12.12 22.29
N ILE A 68 -4.62 11.98 21.16
CA ILE A 68 -6.01 12.44 21.02
C ILE A 68 -6.92 11.69 21.97
N GLU A 69 -6.84 10.36 22.01
CA GLU A 69 -7.69 9.51 22.86
C GLU A 69 -7.45 9.73 24.35
N ALA A 70 -6.23 10.11 24.74
CA ALA A 70 -5.90 10.53 26.11
C ALA A 70 -6.46 11.92 26.49
N GLY A 71 -7.23 12.57 25.60
CA GLY A 71 -7.82 13.89 25.83
C GLY A 71 -6.86 15.05 25.60
N CYS A 72 -5.86 14.89 24.73
CA CYS A 72 -4.86 15.90 24.41
C CYS A 72 -4.17 16.49 25.67
N PRO A 73 -3.58 15.65 26.54
CA PRO A 73 -3.11 16.10 27.85
C PRO A 73 -2.01 17.17 27.75
N PRO A 74 -1.91 18.08 28.73
CA PRO A 74 -0.91 19.15 28.75
C PRO A 74 0.52 18.62 28.89
N ILE A 75 1.49 19.42 28.44
CA ILE A 75 2.92 19.12 28.52
C ILE A 75 3.38 19.24 29.98
N ASP A 76 3.46 18.11 30.68
CA ASP A 76 3.88 18.10 32.08
C ASP A 76 5.36 17.73 32.21
N LYS A 77 6.12 18.51 33.00
CA LYS A 77 7.59 18.35 33.13
C LYS A 77 8.02 17.09 33.90
N ASN A 78 7.10 16.51 34.68
CA ASN A 78 7.39 15.42 35.62
C ASN A 78 6.79 14.05 35.22
N GLN A 79 6.33 13.88 33.98
CA GLN A 79 5.80 12.60 33.54
C GLN A 79 6.91 11.61 33.18
N SER A 80 7.35 10.89 34.20
CA SER A 80 7.86 9.52 34.10
C SER A 80 6.90 8.71 33.22
N GLN A 81 7.43 8.18 32.10
CA GLN A 81 6.89 7.05 31.33
C GLN A 81 5.36 6.87 31.40
N ARG A 82 4.58 7.72 30.72
CA ARG A 82 3.19 7.36 30.43
C ARG A 82 3.21 6.14 29.51
N ILE A 83 2.68 5.02 30.00
CA ILE A 83 2.37 3.86 29.17
C ILE A 83 1.26 4.33 28.22
N LEU A 84 1.62 4.56 26.96
CA LEU A 84 0.65 4.89 25.94
C LEU A 84 -0.14 3.61 25.65
N THR A 85 -1.44 3.62 25.97
CA THR A 85 -2.36 2.55 25.58
C THR A 85 -2.50 2.54 24.06
N PRO A 86 -2.56 1.37 23.40
CA PRO A 86 -2.85 1.31 21.97
C PRO A 86 -4.13 2.06 21.63
N SER A 87 -4.19 2.67 20.45
CA SER A 87 -5.39 3.39 20.04
C SER A 87 -6.60 2.45 19.94
N SER A 88 -7.80 2.97 20.12
CA SER A 88 -9.04 2.18 20.01
C SER A 88 -9.63 2.16 18.58
N ASN A 89 -8.96 2.78 17.61
CA ASN A 89 -9.47 2.93 16.26
C ASN A 89 -8.76 1.99 15.28
N LEU A 90 -9.54 1.27 14.47
CA LEU A 90 -9.10 0.59 13.27
C LEU A 90 -9.26 1.53 12.07
N PHE A 91 -8.39 1.46 11.08
CA PHE A 91 -8.46 2.30 9.88
C PHE A 91 -8.74 1.46 8.66
N ALA A 92 -9.56 1.98 7.75
CA ALA A 92 -9.83 1.40 6.44
C ALA A 92 -9.11 2.18 5.35
N GLY A 93 -8.64 1.44 4.35
CA GLY A 93 -8.32 1.91 3.03
C GLY A 93 -9.50 1.73 2.07
N LEU A 94 -9.21 1.82 0.78
CA LEU A 94 -10.14 1.51 -0.30
C LEU A 94 -9.70 0.26 -1.04
N TYR A 95 -10.66 -0.60 -1.34
CA TYR A 95 -10.54 -1.73 -2.26
C TYR A 95 -11.41 -1.47 -3.48
N ARG A 96 -10.85 -1.61 -4.68
CA ARG A 96 -11.51 -1.41 -5.97
C ARG A 96 -11.54 -2.73 -6.70
N SER A 97 -12.75 -3.27 -6.91
CA SER A 97 -12.99 -4.41 -7.79
C SER A 97 -13.47 -3.91 -9.15
N LYS A 98 -13.18 -4.69 -10.20
CA LYS A 98 -13.79 -4.53 -11.52
C LYS A 98 -14.36 -5.88 -11.94
N GLU A 99 -15.64 -6.08 -11.71
CA GLU A 99 -16.38 -7.28 -12.09
C GLU A 99 -17.35 -6.91 -13.20
N ASP A 100 -17.40 -7.71 -14.28
CA ASP A 100 -18.31 -7.52 -15.42
C ASP A 100 -18.35 -6.09 -16.01
N ASN A 101 -17.21 -5.39 -15.98
CA ASN A 101 -17.03 -3.98 -16.35
C ASN A 101 -17.69 -2.93 -15.43
N GLU A 102 -18.29 -3.34 -14.31
CA GLU A 102 -18.70 -2.44 -13.25
C GLU A 102 -17.55 -2.21 -12.28
N ILE A 103 -17.33 -0.94 -11.91
CA ILE A 103 -16.30 -0.56 -10.96
C ILE A 103 -16.96 -0.30 -9.62
N THR A 104 -16.54 -1.05 -8.62
CA THR A 104 -17.11 -0.96 -7.27
C THR A 104 -16.01 -0.76 -6.25
N TYR A 105 -16.31 0.06 -5.25
CA TYR A 105 -15.40 0.39 -4.17
C TYR A 105 -15.93 -0.12 -2.85
N TYR A 106 -15.03 -0.65 -2.03
CA TYR A 106 -15.34 -1.23 -0.73
C TYR A 106 -14.40 -0.68 0.33
N LEU A 107 -14.86 -0.69 1.59
CA LEU A 107 -13.98 -0.44 2.73
C LEU A 107 -12.98 -1.60 2.82
N TYR A 108 -11.71 -1.27 2.99
CA TYR A 108 -10.66 -2.26 3.15
C TYR A 108 -10.01 -2.14 4.53
N PRO A 109 -10.45 -2.89 5.55
CA PRO A 109 -9.97 -2.69 6.91
C PRO A 109 -8.52 -3.16 7.09
N LYS A 110 -7.70 -2.31 7.71
CA LYS A 110 -6.29 -2.60 7.96
C LYS A 110 -6.10 -3.16 9.37
N GLN A 111 -5.31 -4.22 9.50
CA GLN A 111 -4.91 -4.76 10.80
C GLN A 111 -3.94 -3.82 11.52
N LYS A 112 -3.96 -3.84 12.85
CA LYS A 112 -2.97 -3.13 13.65
C LYS A 112 -1.65 -3.89 13.68
N PRO A 113 -0.51 -3.23 13.45
CA PRO A 113 0.79 -3.86 13.62
C PRO A 113 0.93 -4.47 15.03
N GLN A 114 1.42 -5.71 15.11
CA GLN A 114 1.70 -6.42 16.36
C GLN A 114 0.47 -6.80 17.21
N GLN A 115 -0.75 -6.59 16.72
CA GLN A 115 -1.98 -7.03 17.35
C GLN A 115 -2.71 -8.01 16.43
N LYS A 116 -2.69 -9.30 16.76
CA LYS A 116 -3.59 -10.26 16.13
C LYS A 116 -4.94 -10.14 16.81
N THR A 117 -5.92 -9.63 16.07
CA THR A 117 -7.29 -9.49 16.57
C THR A 117 -8.17 -10.30 15.63
N GLU A 118 -8.52 -11.50 16.08
CA GLU A 118 -9.48 -12.39 15.41
C GLU A 118 -10.88 -12.11 15.97
N GLY A 119 -11.92 -12.32 15.15
CA GLY A 119 -13.31 -12.15 15.59
C GLY A 119 -13.73 -10.70 15.82
N ILE A 120 -13.24 -9.75 15.02
CA ILE A 120 -13.77 -8.37 15.06
C ILE A 120 -15.07 -8.32 14.26
N THR A 121 -16.10 -7.75 14.86
CA THR A 121 -17.40 -7.53 14.21
C THR A 121 -17.68 -6.03 14.10
N VAL A 122 -18.06 -5.55 12.90
CA VAL A 122 -18.35 -4.15 12.61
C VAL A 122 -19.81 -3.95 12.19
N GLU A 123 -20.39 -2.82 12.58
CA GLU A 123 -21.69 -2.37 12.11
C GLU A 123 -21.51 -1.35 10.97
N TYR A 124 -21.96 -1.68 9.76
CA TYR A 124 -21.85 -0.82 8.58
C TYR A 124 -23.14 -0.88 7.75
N GLN A 125 -23.67 0.29 7.39
CA GLN A 125 -24.93 0.44 6.62
C GLN A 125 -26.14 -0.32 7.20
N GLY A 126 -26.15 -0.60 8.52
CA GLY A 126 -27.23 -1.34 9.19
C GLY A 126 -27.02 -2.85 9.20
N GLU A 127 -25.94 -3.34 8.60
CA GLU A 127 -25.55 -4.74 8.62
C GLU A 127 -24.38 -4.96 9.57
N THR A 128 -24.28 -6.19 10.07
CA THR A 128 -23.20 -6.63 10.93
C THR A 128 -22.28 -7.54 10.13
N GLU A 129 -21.04 -7.14 9.97
CA GLU A 129 -20.05 -7.91 9.21
C GLU A 129 -18.88 -8.33 10.11
N GLN A 130 -18.48 -9.61 9.99
CA GLN A 130 -17.32 -10.14 10.69
C GLN A 130 -16.08 -9.92 9.81
N LEU A 131 -15.04 -9.31 10.37
CA LEU A 131 -13.78 -9.08 9.68
C LEU A 131 -12.95 -10.36 9.64
N GLU A 132 -12.81 -10.92 8.45
CA GLU A 132 -11.96 -12.08 8.17
C GLU A 132 -10.57 -11.64 7.72
N ILE A 133 -9.55 -12.43 8.05
CA ILE A 133 -8.17 -12.13 7.67
C ILE A 133 -8.01 -12.42 6.18
N ASP A 134 -7.60 -11.41 5.41
CA ASP A 134 -7.19 -11.56 4.01
C ASP A 134 -5.71 -11.95 3.95
N ARG A 135 -4.85 -11.01 4.36
CA ARG A 135 -3.39 -11.17 4.28
C ARG A 135 -2.68 -10.37 5.37
N PRO A 136 -1.36 -10.53 5.58
CA PRO A 136 -0.64 -9.80 6.61
C PRO A 136 -0.88 -8.28 6.52
N GLY A 137 -1.50 -7.72 7.55
CA GLY A 137 -1.82 -6.29 7.61
C GLY A 137 -3.23 -5.91 7.18
N TRP A 138 -4.05 -6.83 6.65
CA TRP A 138 -5.37 -6.52 6.11
C TRP A 138 -6.44 -7.57 6.45
N TYR A 139 -7.67 -7.10 6.61
CA TYR A 139 -8.87 -7.93 6.59
C TYR A 139 -9.48 -7.93 5.18
N LEU A 140 -10.40 -8.84 4.88
CA LEU A 140 -11.19 -8.82 3.65
C LEU A 140 -11.98 -7.51 3.52
N PRO A 141 -12.26 -7.06 2.28
CA PRO A 141 -13.16 -5.92 2.07
C PRO A 141 -14.53 -6.20 2.68
N ILE A 142 -15.16 -5.15 3.20
CA ILE A 142 -16.53 -5.20 3.73
C ILE A 142 -17.48 -5.28 2.53
N ASP A 143 -18.40 -6.24 2.52
CA ASP A 143 -19.25 -6.66 1.39
C ASP A 143 -20.40 -5.69 1.07
N SER A 144 -20.18 -4.40 1.35
CA SER A 144 -21.11 -3.31 1.12
C SER A 144 -20.40 -2.17 0.38
N PRO A 145 -20.77 -1.88 -0.87
CA PRO A 145 -20.15 -0.81 -1.64
C PRO A 145 -20.21 0.56 -0.95
N ILE A 146 -19.13 1.33 -1.10
CA ILE A 146 -19.11 2.73 -0.70
C ILE A 146 -19.64 3.61 -1.84
N ASN A 147 -20.33 4.67 -1.47
CA ASN A 147 -20.77 5.70 -2.42
C ASN A 147 -19.90 6.96 -2.32
N GLN A 148 -20.14 7.91 -3.23
CA GLN A 148 -19.43 9.18 -3.27
C GLN A 148 -19.56 10.00 -1.98
N ILE A 149 -20.73 9.99 -1.34
CA ILE A 149 -21.00 10.74 -0.10
C ILE A 149 -20.12 10.20 1.04
N ALA A 150 -19.97 8.88 1.12
CA ALA A 150 -19.09 8.22 2.07
C ALA A 150 -17.62 8.57 1.85
N LEU A 151 -17.15 8.64 0.59
CA LEU A 151 -15.80 9.11 0.29
C LEU A 151 -15.56 10.57 0.69
N ASP A 152 -16.54 11.44 0.48
CA ASP A 152 -16.43 12.87 0.78
C ASP A 152 -16.38 13.16 2.28
N LYS A 153 -17.20 12.46 3.06
CA LYS A 153 -17.35 12.67 4.50
C LYS A 153 -16.46 11.76 5.36
N GLY A 154 -15.90 10.72 4.76
CA GLY A 154 -15.34 9.59 5.49
C GLY A 154 -16.44 8.72 6.11
N ILE A 155 -16.03 7.59 6.68
CA ILE A 155 -16.90 6.63 7.36
C ILE A 155 -16.38 6.40 8.77
N ARG A 156 -17.31 6.26 9.72
CA ARG A 156 -17.01 5.80 11.08
C ARG A 156 -18.02 4.74 11.50
N CYS A 157 -17.56 3.49 11.57
CA CYS A 157 -18.35 2.33 11.98
C CYS A 157 -18.05 1.99 13.44
N LYS A 158 -19.04 1.42 14.14
CA LYS A 158 -18.86 0.88 15.48
C LYS A 158 -18.30 -0.55 15.39
N ILE A 159 -17.35 -0.87 16.26
CA ILE A 159 -16.91 -2.25 16.49
C ILE A 159 -17.71 -2.79 17.67
N LEU A 160 -18.39 -3.93 17.47
CA LEU A 160 -19.33 -4.50 18.44
C LEU A 160 -18.65 -5.45 19.43
N GLU A 161 -17.68 -6.24 18.96
CA GLU A 161 -17.11 -7.38 19.70
C GLU A 161 -15.59 -7.23 19.88
N SER A 162 -15.17 -6.18 20.61
CA SER A 162 -13.75 -6.01 20.97
C SER A 162 -13.59 -5.22 22.28
N ASP A 163 -12.73 -5.72 23.17
CA ASP A 163 -12.41 -5.06 24.44
C ASP A 163 -11.53 -3.81 24.26
N PHE A 164 -10.80 -3.73 23.14
CA PHE A 164 -9.78 -2.70 22.91
C PHE A 164 -10.10 -1.80 21.71
N LEU A 165 -10.77 -2.33 20.70
CA LEU A 165 -11.15 -1.58 19.51
C LEU A 165 -12.61 -1.14 19.58
N LYS A 166 -12.87 0.11 19.22
CA LYS A 166 -14.19 0.75 19.34
C LYS A 166 -14.75 1.18 18.01
N THR A 167 -13.90 1.64 17.09
CA THR A 167 -14.38 2.17 15.81
C THR A 167 -13.49 1.76 14.64
N LEU A 168 -14.10 1.52 13.48
CA LEU A 168 -13.44 1.42 12.18
C LEU A 168 -13.64 2.75 11.43
N GLN A 169 -12.58 3.31 10.86
CA GLN A 169 -12.59 4.65 10.27
C GLN A 169 -12.03 4.66 8.85
N LEU A 170 -12.81 5.16 7.90
CA LEU A 170 -12.32 5.62 6.59
C LEU A 170 -12.14 7.14 6.66
N PRO A 171 -10.91 7.67 6.54
CA PRO A 171 -10.70 9.11 6.58
C PRO A 171 -11.33 9.82 5.37
N ALA A 172 -11.85 11.02 5.59
CA ALA A 172 -12.25 11.93 4.51
C ALA A 172 -11.00 12.47 3.81
N ARG A 173 -10.86 12.26 2.50
CA ARG A 173 -9.69 12.69 1.72
C ARG A 173 -10.11 13.38 0.43
N ASP A 174 -9.16 14.06 -0.19
CA ASP A 174 -9.35 14.62 -1.54
C ASP A 174 -8.84 13.69 -2.65
N PHE A 175 -8.07 12.66 -2.29
CA PHE A 175 -7.58 11.65 -3.22
C PHE A 175 -7.24 10.34 -2.51
N TRP A 176 -7.18 9.27 -3.30
CA TRP A 176 -6.75 7.93 -2.95
C TRP A 176 -5.81 7.41 -4.03
N ILE A 177 -4.71 6.78 -3.61
CA ILE A 177 -3.79 6.09 -4.49
C ILE A 177 -4.08 4.61 -4.37
N LEU A 178 -4.43 3.97 -5.48
CA LEU A 178 -4.80 2.56 -5.54
C LEU A 178 -3.80 1.85 -6.45
N ILE A 179 -3.01 0.95 -5.88
CA ILE A 179 -2.01 0.19 -6.63
C ILE A 179 -2.55 -1.21 -6.94
N PRO A 180 -2.08 -1.86 -8.02
CA PRO A 180 -2.44 -3.26 -8.30
C PRO A 180 -2.11 -4.16 -7.11
N ASP A 181 -2.87 -5.24 -6.94
CA ASP A 181 -2.56 -6.27 -5.95
C ASP A 181 -1.09 -6.72 -6.08
N PRO A 182 -0.26 -6.63 -5.02
CA PRO A 182 1.15 -6.99 -5.09
C PRO A 182 1.40 -8.49 -5.34
N ASP A 183 0.48 -9.33 -4.86
CA ASP A 183 0.55 -10.78 -4.97
C ASP A 183 -0.01 -11.23 -6.33
N GLU A 184 -1.07 -10.57 -6.81
CA GLU A 184 -1.71 -10.82 -8.11
C GLU A 184 -1.91 -9.54 -8.97
N PRO A 185 -0.84 -8.95 -9.53
CA PRO A 185 -0.92 -7.66 -10.24
C PRO A 185 -1.84 -7.65 -11.46
N ASP A 186 -2.08 -8.83 -12.06
CA ASP A 186 -2.88 -9.01 -13.27
C ASP A 186 -4.37 -9.29 -12.97
N SER A 187 -4.77 -9.39 -11.70
CA SER A 187 -6.16 -9.66 -11.27
C SER A 187 -7.14 -8.53 -11.61
N GLY A 188 -6.64 -7.32 -11.89
CA GLY A 188 -7.46 -6.12 -12.07
C GLY A 188 -7.95 -5.49 -10.77
N VAL A 189 -7.58 -6.06 -9.62
CA VAL A 189 -7.83 -5.51 -8.28
C VAL A 189 -6.84 -4.39 -7.97
N TYR A 190 -7.36 -3.30 -7.43
CA TYR A 190 -6.54 -2.19 -6.94
C TYR A 190 -6.98 -1.83 -5.52
N ALA A 191 -6.02 -1.51 -4.64
CA ALA A 191 -6.37 -1.02 -3.31
C ALA A 191 -5.33 -0.03 -2.80
N SER A 192 -5.64 0.65 -1.71
CA SER A 192 -4.69 1.51 -1.00
C SER A 192 -3.71 0.69 -0.13
N TRP A 193 -3.09 -0.33 -0.74
CA TRP A 193 -2.19 -1.29 -0.10
C TRP A 193 -1.00 -0.60 0.56
N CYS A 194 -0.32 0.23 -0.22
CA CYS A 194 0.90 0.92 0.14
C CYS A 194 1.16 2.06 -0.86
N THR A 195 2.28 2.75 -0.68
CA THR A 195 2.75 3.81 -1.56
C THR A 195 3.25 3.19 -2.86
N PRO A 196 2.91 3.74 -4.04
CA PRO A 196 3.37 3.19 -5.31
C PRO A 196 4.89 3.22 -5.38
N ARG A 197 5.47 2.11 -5.83
CA ARG A 197 6.91 2.04 -6.11
C ARG A 197 7.24 2.95 -7.29
N LEU A 198 8.49 3.41 -7.35
CA LEU A 198 8.96 4.16 -8.50
C LEU A 198 8.75 3.35 -9.79
N GLY A 199 8.15 3.96 -10.81
CA GLY A 199 7.82 3.33 -12.09
C GLY A 199 6.58 2.43 -12.11
N GLN A 200 5.94 2.20 -10.97
CA GLN A 200 4.70 1.43 -10.90
C GLN A 200 3.51 2.28 -11.39
N SER A 201 2.69 1.72 -12.29
CA SER A 201 1.38 2.27 -12.63
C SER A 201 0.40 2.09 -11.48
N PHE A 202 -0.43 3.09 -11.24
CA PHE A 202 -1.51 3.02 -10.27
C PHE A 202 -2.75 3.81 -10.76
N ILE A 203 -3.85 3.66 -10.03
CA ILE A 203 -5.05 4.49 -10.21
C ILE A 203 -5.02 5.60 -9.17
N LEU A 204 -5.18 6.84 -9.63
CA LEU A 204 -5.43 7.98 -8.75
C LEU A 204 -6.93 8.30 -8.79
N LEU A 205 -7.63 7.94 -7.72
CA LEU A 205 -9.01 8.36 -7.50
C LEU A 205 -8.97 9.72 -6.79
N CYS A 206 -9.43 10.79 -7.43
CA CYS A 206 -9.24 12.14 -6.91
C CYS A 206 -10.45 13.05 -7.11
N LYS A 207 -10.57 14.07 -6.26
CA LYS A 207 -11.57 15.13 -6.47
C LYS A 207 -11.20 15.99 -7.67
N GLN A 208 -12.20 16.42 -8.44
CA GLN A 208 -12.04 17.23 -9.65
C GLN A 208 -11.24 18.52 -9.40
N LYS A 209 -11.35 19.12 -8.20
CA LYS A 209 -10.56 20.31 -7.81
C LYS A 209 -9.05 20.10 -7.90
N LEU A 210 -8.57 18.86 -7.81
CA LEU A 210 -7.14 18.52 -7.90
C LEU A 210 -6.62 18.47 -9.33
N LEU A 211 -7.49 18.47 -10.35
CA LEU A 211 -7.06 18.40 -11.75
C LEU A 211 -6.14 19.56 -12.14
N LYS A 212 -6.36 20.77 -11.61
CA LYS A 212 -5.50 21.93 -11.88
C LYS A 212 -4.06 21.65 -11.46
N ASP A 213 -3.88 21.14 -10.25
CA ASP A 213 -2.56 20.76 -9.71
C ASP A 213 -1.96 19.61 -10.52
N LEU A 214 -2.76 18.59 -10.86
CA LEU A 214 -2.30 17.42 -11.62
C LEU A 214 -1.87 17.79 -13.04
N HIS A 215 -2.59 18.68 -13.72
CA HIS A 215 -2.19 19.19 -15.04
C HIS A 215 -0.87 19.93 -14.98
N LEU A 216 -0.66 20.78 -13.97
CA LEU A 216 0.63 21.43 -13.75
C LEU A 216 1.75 20.40 -13.58
N LEU A 217 1.53 19.36 -12.77
CA LEU A 217 2.53 18.29 -12.60
C LEU A 217 2.82 17.53 -13.90
N LYS A 218 1.81 17.33 -14.77
CA LYS A 218 1.97 16.69 -16.09
C LYS A 218 2.74 17.58 -17.06
N ASP A 219 2.43 18.87 -17.09
CA ASP A 219 3.08 19.87 -17.94
C ASP A 219 4.57 20.02 -17.57
N GLU A 220 4.88 19.97 -16.28
CA GLU A 220 6.25 19.93 -15.74
C GLU A 220 6.94 18.55 -15.89
N ARG A 221 6.30 17.60 -16.58
CA ARG A 221 6.81 16.25 -16.85
C ARG A 221 7.20 15.49 -15.59
N LEU A 222 6.48 15.72 -14.49
CA LEU A 222 6.70 14.99 -13.24
C LEU A 222 5.89 13.70 -13.17
N VAL A 223 4.70 13.72 -13.76
CA VAL A 223 3.76 12.61 -13.77
C VAL A 223 3.20 12.41 -15.18
N ASN A 224 2.64 11.23 -15.41
CA ASN A 224 1.86 10.93 -16.60
C ASN A 224 0.67 10.04 -16.22
N TRP A 225 -0.41 10.08 -17.00
CA TRP A 225 -1.57 9.20 -16.88
C TRP A 225 -2.32 9.13 -18.22
N SER A 226 -3.19 8.14 -18.37
CA SER A 226 -4.00 7.96 -19.59
C SER A 226 -4.94 9.15 -19.82
N ASN A 227 -5.35 9.40 -21.06
CA ASN A 227 -6.33 10.45 -21.33
C ASN A 227 -7.77 10.03 -20.97
N GLU A 228 -7.96 8.76 -20.60
CA GLU A 228 -9.23 8.22 -20.12
C GLU A 228 -9.45 8.65 -18.68
N VAL A 229 -10.53 9.40 -18.45
CA VAL A 229 -10.96 9.84 -17.13
C VAL A 229 -12.35 9.26 -16.87
N ASN A 230 -12.43 8.35 -15.90
CA ASN A 230 -13.69 7.70 -15.55
C ASN A 230 -14.30 8.41 -14.33
N PRO A 231 -15.50 9.00 -14.45
CA PRO A 231 -16.16 9.59 -13.29
C PRO A 231 -16.63 8.50 -12.33
N PHE A 232 -16.53 8.76 -11.03
CA PHE A 232 -17.11 7.92 -9.98
C PHE A 232 -18.30 8.63 -9.34
N GLY A 233 -19.47 7.97 -9.34
CA GLY A 233 -20.73 8.48 -8.80
C GLY A 233 -21.69 9.08 -9.82
N GLU A 234 -22.98 9.13 -9.47
CA GLU A 234 -24.08 9.51 -10.38
C GLU A 234 -24.36 11.02 -10.41
N GLU A 235 -24.02 11.77 -9.35
CA GLU A 235 -24.34 13.19 -9.22
C GLU A 235 -23.08 14.06 -9.02
N ASN A 236 -22.88 15.03 -9.92
CA ASN A 236 -21.86 16.08 -9.87
C ASN A 236 -20.38 15.69 -10.11
N LYS A 237 -20.06 14.49 -10.61
CA LYS A 237 -18.72 14.07 -11.11
C LYS A 237 -17.54 14.58 -10.26
N GLN A 238 -17.71 14.62 -8.94
CA GLN A 238 -16.70 15.26 -8.10
C GLN A 238 -15.47 14.38 -7.98
N TRP A 239 -15.60 13.07 -8.14
CA TRP A 239 -14.51 12.11 -8.10
C TRP A 239 -14.21 11.54 -9.48
N LEU A 240 -12.92 11.39 -9.77
CA LEU A 240 -12.39 10.98 -11.06
C LEU A 240 -11.32 9.90 -10.86
N GLU A 241 -11.41 8.81 -11.62
CA GLU A 241 -10.34 7.83 -11.77
C GLU A 241 -9.41 8.24 -12.91
N LEU A 242 -8.13 8.44 -12.57
CA LEU A 242 -7.06 8.59 -13.54
C LEU A 242 -6.26 7.29 -13.60
N HIS A 243 -6.32 6.62 -14.74
CA HIS A 243 -5.66 5.32 -14.95
C HIS A 243 -4.23 5.46 -15.47
N ASN A 244 -3.44 4.39 -15.31
CA ASN A 244 -2.03 4.34 -15.72
C ASN A 244 -1.23 5.52 -15.18
N PHE A 245 -1.58 6.00 -13.99
CA PHE A 245 -0.90 7.10 -13.36
C PHE A 245 0.50 6.63 -12.95
N GLN A 246 1.52 7.40 -13.33
CA GLN A 246 2.92 7.11 -13.06
C GLN A 246 3.67 8.38 -12.71
N VAL A 247 4.64 8.24 -11.80
CA VAL A 247 5.62 9.29 -11.51
C VAL A 247 6.86 9.04 -12.36
N ILE A 248 7.20 10.01 -13.20
CA ILE A 248 8.21 9.86 -14.27
C ILE A 248 9.46 10.72 -14.07
N SER A 249 9.50 11.60 -13.06
CA SER A 249 10.67 12.45 -12.76
C SER A 249 10.91 12.64 -11.25
N GLN A 250 12.17 12.91 -10.90
CA GLN A 250 12.62 13.35 -9.56
C GLN A 250 12.70 14.87 -9.40
N ALA A 251 12.49 15.64 -10.47
CA ALA A 251 12.71 17.09 -10.49
C ALA A 251 11.59 17.90 -9.81
N TRP A 252 11.15 17.48 -8.62
CA TRP A 252 10.03 18.09 -7.88
C TRP A 252 10.42 19.39 -7.14
N ARG A 253 11.70 19.77 -7.18
CA ARG A 253 12.21 20.97 -6.50
C ARG A 253 11.77 22.22 -7.27
N GLY A 254 11.13 23.16 -6.55
CA GLY A 254 10.67 24.42 -7.15
C GLY A 254 9.29 24.34 -7.81
N ILE A 255 8.64 23.17 -7.80
CA ILE A 255 7.26 23.02 -8.26
C ILE A 255 6.31 23.36 -7.13
N PHE A 256 5.35 24.25 -7.37
CA PHE A 256 4.38 24.68 -6.37
C PHE A 256 2.98 24.33 -6.85
N ILE A 257 2.27 23.51 -6.07
CA ILE A 257 0.86 23.16 -6.28
C ILE A 257 0.07 23.53 -5.02
N GLU A 258 -1.23 23.72 -5.16
CA GLU A 258 -2.09 24.14 -4.05
C GLU A 258 -2.23 23.02 -3.00
N ASN A 259 -2.45 21.79 -3.46
CA ASN A 259 -2.58 20.63 -2.58
C ASN A 259 -1.21 20.02 -2.21
N TRP A 260 -0.67 20.44 -1.07
CA TRP A 260 0.59 19.91 -0.53
C TRP A 260 0.55 18.40 -0.21
N GLU A 261 -0.60 17.89 0.24
CA GLU A 261 -0.76 16.47 0.60
C GLU A 261 -0.60 15.59 -0.65
N LEU A 262 -1.20 16.00 -1.77
CA LEU A 262 -1.03 15.37 -3.08
C LEU A 262 0.44 15.44 -3.53
N LYS A 263 1.10 16.59 -3.36
CA LYS A 263 2.51 16.75 -3.72
C LYS A 263 3.39 15.75 -2.95
N ASP A 264 3.23 15.69 -1.62
CA ASP A 264 4.02 14.79 -0.80
C ASP A 264 3.68 13.32 -1.11
N ALA A 265 2.43 12.99 -1.39
CA ALA A 265 2.02 11.65 -1.77
C ALA A 265 2.65 11.15 -3.08
N LEU A 266 2.74 12.02 -4.08
CA LEU A 266 3.25 11.68 -5.41
C LEU A 266 4.78 11.82 -5.53
N GLN A 267 5.41 12.65 -4.70
CA GLN A 267 6.84 12.86 -4.79
C GLN A 267 7.62 11.57 -4.44
N PRO A 268 8.50 11.07 -5.33
CA PRO A 268 9.28 9.87 -5.09
C PRO A 268 10.08 9.96 -3.78
N LYS A 269 9.99 8.89 -2.97
CA LYS A 269 10.75 8.76 -1.71
C LYS A 269 12.06 7.99 -1.89
N VAL A 270 12.17 7.29 -3.01
CA VAL A 270 13.32 6.49 -3.42
C VAL A 270 13.71 6.88 -4.84
N ASN A 271 14.99 6.71 -5.17
CA ASN A 271 15.53 7.01 -6.50
C ASN A 271 15.73 5.76 -7.35
N LEU A 272 15.53 4.59 -6.75
CA LEU A 272 15.74 3.29 -7.35
C LEU A 272 14.72 2.32 -6.77
N SER A 273 14.10 1.49 -7.61
CA SER A 273 13.22 0.40 -7.18
C SER A 273 13.38 -0.79 -8.13
N ILE A 274 12.99 -1.98 -7.68
CA ILE A 274 12.97 -3.19 -8.50
C ILE A 274 11.53 -3.73 -8.55
N SER A 275 11.09 -4.09 -9.74
CA SER A 275 9.82 -4.78 -9.97
C SER A 275 10.07 -6.12 -10.66
N LEU A 276 9.23 -7.11 -10.29
CA LEU A 276 9.22 -8.46 -10.84
C LEU A 276 7.86 -8.67 -11.52
N SER A 277 7.86 -8.91 -12.83
CA SER A 277 6.64 -9.02 -13.64
C SER A 277 6.72 -10.15 -14.66
N GLY A 278 5.58 -10.71 -15.03
CA GLY A 278 5.52 -11.91 -15.88
C GLY A 278 6.05 -13.16 -15.19
N GLY A 279 6.34 -14.18 -15.99
CA GLY A 279 6.62 -15.53 -15.51
C GLY A 279 5.36 -16.24 -14.99
N LEU A 280 5.52 -17.43 -14.42
CA LEU A 280 4.42 -18.19 -13.82
C LEU A 280 4.58 -18.19 -12.30
N ARG A 281 3.71 -17.44 -11.61
CA ARG A 281 3.68 -17.37 -10.14
C ARG A 281 2.94 -18.56 -9.54
N THR A 282 3.32 -18.92 -8.32
CA THR A 282 2.64 -19.90 -7.47
C THR A 282 1.93 -19.14 -6.34
N PRO A 283 0.61 -18.89 -6.45
CA PRO A 283 -0.10 -17.94 -5.56
C PRO A 283 0.08 -18.26 -4.07
N ASN A 284 0.06 -19.53 -3.70
CA ASN A 284 0.14 -19.96 -2.31
C ASN A 284 1.54 -19.86 -1.68
N GLN A 285 2.59 -19.67 -2.49
CA GLN A 285 3.98 -19.76 -2.02
C GLN A 285 4.78 -18.47 -2.26
N ASN A 286 4.16 -17.45 -2.88
CA ASN A 286 4.80 -16.21 -3.30
C ASN A 286 6.14 -16.48 -4.03
N ALA A 287 6.10 -17.46 -4.94
CA ALA A 287 7.26 -17.92 -5.69
C ALA A 287 6.96 -17.97 -7.19
N TRP A 288 8.00 -18.13 -7.98
CA TRP A 288 7.91 -18.39 -9.41
C TRP A 288 8.30 -19.81 -9.72
N LEU A 289 7.65 -20.38 -10.70
CA LEU A 289 7.93 -21.72 -11.15
C LEU A 289 9.23 -21.76 -11.94
N GLN A 290 10.03 -22.80 -11.68
CA GLN A 290 11.26 -23.06 -12.43
C GLN A 290 10.96 -23.14 -13.95
N GLY A 291 11.82 -22.52 -14.76
CA GLY A 291 11.62 -22.39 -16.21
C GLY A 291 10.71 -21.22 -16.63
N TYR A 292 9.98 -20.60 -15.70
CA TYR A 292 9.06 -19.49 -15.95
C TYR A 292 9.34 -18.31 -15.00
N THR A 293 10.59 -17.87 -14.94
CA THR A 293 11.05 -16.76 -14.08
C THR A 293 10.47 -15.41 -14.51
N PRO A 294 10.36 -14.43 -13.59
CA PRO A 294 9.88 -13.09 -13.95
C PRO A 294 10.93 -12.31 -14.72
N ASN A 295 10.46 -11.33 -15.49
CA ASN A 295 11.29 -10.22 -15.94
C ASN A 295 11.52 -9.25 -14.78
N ILE A 296 12.75 -8.77 -14.67
CA ILE A 296 13.17 -7.75 -13.72
C ILE A 296 13.11 -6.41 -14.44
N THR A 297 12.42 -5.43 -13.88
CA THR A 297 12.57 -4.04 -14.31
C THR A 297 13.14 -3.23 -13.16
N ILE A 298 14.27 -2.57 -13.40
CA ILE A 298 14.87 -1.65 -12.42
C ILE A 298 14.43 -0.25 -12.79
N PHE A 299 13.61 0.37 -11.95
CA PHE A 299 13.14 1.73 -12.19
C PHE A 299 14.06 2.73 -11.49
N GLY A 300 14.40 3.79 -12.21
CA GLY A 300 15.28 4.81 -11.73
C GLY A 300 15.42 5.96 -12.71
N PHE A 301 15.87 7.11 -12.22
CA PHE A 301 16.04 8.32 -13.04
C PHE A 301 17.43 8.40 -13.72
N MET A 302 18.34 7.50 -13.37
CA MET A 302 19.64 7.29 -14.00
C MET A 302 19.50 6.40 -15.23
N LYS A 303 20.38 6.51 -16.23
CA LYS A 303 20.31 5.68 -17.46
C LYS A 303 20.63 4.21 -17.19
N ASN A 304 21.60 3.94 -16.33
CA ASN A 304 22.03 2.57 -16.04
C ASN A 304 22.35 2.40 -14.56
N VAL A 305 22.37 1.14 -14.13
CA VAL A 305 22.67 0.71 -12.75
C VAL A 305 23.51 -0.56 -12.79
N GLU A 306 24.17 -0.86 -11.69
CA GLU A 306 24.74 -2.18 -11.43
C GLU A 306 23.65 -3.12 -10.91
N LEU A 307 23.64 -4.37 -11.38
CA LEU A 307 22.74 -5.42 -10.91
C LEU A 307 23.54 -6.60 -10.34
N GLU A 308 23.23 -6.96 -9.10
CA GLU A 308 23.70 -8.16 -8.42
C GLU A 308 22.55 -9.15 -8.21
N VAL A 309 22.83 -10.44 -8.42
CA VAL A 309 21.93 -11.52 -8.03
C VAL A 309 22.69 -12.48 -7.13
N LEU A 310 22.21 -12.63 -5.90
CA LEU A 310 22.83 -13.40 -4.84
C LEU A 310 21.93 -14.59 -4.48
N LYS A 311 22.50 -15.78 -4.29
CA LYS A 311 21.79 -16.95 -3.75
C LYS A 311 21.80 -16.88 -2.23
N PHE A 312 20.65 -17.02 -1.60
CA PHE A 312 20.47 -16.98 -0.14
C PHE A 312 20.45 -18.41 0.44
N PRO A 313 20.98 -18.67 1.66
CA PRO A 313 21.49 -17.72 2.65
C PRO A 313 22.96 -17.31 2.52
N GLU A 314 23.77 -18.01 1.72
CA GLU A 314 25.22 -17.79 1.66
C GLU A 314 25.60 -16.45 1.00
N GLN A 315 24.62 -15.74 0.41
CA GLN A 315 24.79 -14.53 -0.40
C GLN A 315 25.83 -14.72 -1.51
N GLN A 316 25.95 -15.95 -2.03
CA GLN A 316 26.87 -16.25 -3.11
C GLN A 316 26.40 -15.52 -4.36
N ARG A 317 27.27 -14.69 -4.93
CA ARG A 317 26.98 -13.96 -6.17
C ARG A 317 26.86 -14.93 -7.34
N VAL A 318 25.65 -15.06 -7.88
CA VAL A 318 25.32 -15.90 -9.03
C VAL A 318 25.45 -15.12 -10.33
N LYS A 319 25.06 -13.84 -10.31
CA LYS A 319 25.22 -12.94 -11.45
C LYS A 319 25.62 -11.54 -11.01
N TYR A 320 26.37 -10.88 -11.89
CA TYR A 320 26.67 -9.46 -11.79
C TYR A 320 26.66 -8.82 -13.18
N HIS A 321 26.03 -7.67 -13.27
CA HIS A 321 26.03 -6.83 -14.45
C HIS A 321 26.45 -5.43 -14.02
N GLU A 322 27.57 -4.96 -14.55
CA GLU A 322 28.08 -3.62 -14.27
C GLU A 322 27.16 -2.52 -14.81
N LYS A 323 26.39 -2.83 -15.86
CA LYS A 323 25.54 -1.85 -16.54
C LYS A 323 24.28 -2.49 -17.14
N ILE A 324 23.15 -2.26 -16.48
CA ILE A 324 21.81 -2.55 -17.00
C ILE A 324 21.03 -1.25 -17.17
N GLU A 325 20.32 -1.12 -18.28
CA GLU A 325 19.46 0.03 -18.55
C GLU A 325 18.27 0.06 -17.59
N THR A 326 17.99 1.21 -16.99
CA THR A 326 16.80 1.39 -16.16
C THR A 326 15.55 1.54 -17.02
N ASN A 327 14.38 1.29 -16.40
CA ASN A 327 13.05 1.44 -16.99
C ASN A 327 12.82 0.53 -18.23
N LYS A 328 13.64 -0.53 -18.38
CA LYS A 328 13.46 -1.57 -19.39
C LYS A 328 13.42 -2.96 -18.73
N PRO A 329 12.53 -3.85 -19.19
CA PRO A 329 12.52 -5.23 -18.74
C PRO A 329 13.85 -5.94 -19.08
N TYR A 330 14.34 -6.69 -18.11
CA TYR A 330 15.52 -7.54 -18.21
C TYR A 330 15.15 -8.97 -17.83
N THR A 331 15.33 -9.91 -18.75
CA THR A 331 15.05 -11.33 -18.50
C THR A 331 16.21 -11.97 -17.74
N LEU A 332 15.91 -12.42 -16.52
CA LEU A 332 16.89 -13.06 -15.68
C LEU A 332 17.11 -14.52 -16.14
N GLN A 333 18.16 -14.74 -16.94
CA GLN A 333 18.53 -16.08 -17.44
C GLN A 333 19.22 -16.91 -16.35
N LEU A 334 18.50 -17.35 -15.32
CA LEU A 334 19.09 -18.21 -14.32
C LEU A 334 19.12 -19.65 -14.86
N ASN A 335 20.26 -20.07 -15.38
CA ASN A 335 20.47 -21.42 -15.88
C ASN A 335 20.27 -22.42 -14.72
N GLU A 336 19.43 -23.44 -14.93
CA GLU A 336 19.23 -24.58 -14.02
C GLU A 336 19.12 -24.16 -12.54
N CYS A 337 18.17 -23.27 -12.21
CA CYS A 337 17.95 -22.89 -10.83
C CYS A 337 17.46 -24.06 -9.99
N ASP A 338 18.28 -24.50 -9.04
CA ASP A 338 17.78 -25.17 -7.84
C ASP A 338 16.65 -24.32 -7.24
N SER A 339 15.58 -24.97 -6.79
CA SER A 339 14.56 -24.35 -5.96
C SER A 339 15.19 -23.61 -4.76
N CYS A 340 15.31 -22.29 -4.85
CA CYS A 340 15.95 -21.49 -3.80
C CYS A 340 15.49 -20.01 -3.81
N LEU A 341 15.98 -19.28 -2.81
CA LEU A 341 15.72 -17.85 -2.63
C LEU A 341 16.90 -17.03 -3.15
N TYR A 342 16.60 -16.06 -4.01
CA TYR A 342 17.54 -15.11 -4.55
C TYR A 342 17.29 -13.73 -3.97
N LEU A 343 18.37 -12.98 -3.73
CA LEU A 343 18.34 -11.55 -3.47
C LEU A 343 18.83 -10.81 -4.72
N ILE A 344 17.96 -10.01 -5.30
CA ILE A 344 18.25 -9.15 -6.44
C ILE A 344 18.53 -7.76 -5.90
N ARG A 345 19.70 -7.21 -6.21
CA ARG A 345 20.14 -5.91 -5.72
C ARG A 345 20.54 -5.02 -6.89
N ALA A 346 19.96 -3.83 -6.96
CA ALA A 346 20.34 -2.79 -7.91
C ALA A 346 21.11 -1.70 -7.16
N ILE A 347 22.22 -1.23 -7.73
CA ILE A 347 23.13 -0.26 -7.11
C ILE A 347 23.44 0.86 -8.09
N HIS A 348 23.37 2.10 -7.62
CA HIS A 348 23.91 3.26 -8.34
C HIS A 348 24.35 4.34 -7.35
N ASN A 349 25.65 4.56 -7.25
CA ASN A 349 26.28 5.41 -6.23
C ASN A 349 25.84 4.97 -4.82
N SER A 350 25.19 5.86 -4.06
CA SER A 350 24.66 5.58 -2.72
C SER A 350 23.24 5.01 -2.72
N TYR A 351 22.61 4.84 -3.89
CA TYR A 351 21.25 4.29 -3.98
C TYR A 351 21.31 2.78 -4.16
N ILE A 352 20.57 2.08 -3.30
CA ILE A 352 20.46 0.62 -3.31
C ILE A 352 18.98 0.28 -3.28
N ALA A 353 18.56 -0.65 -4.12
CA ALA A 353 17.24 -1.27 -4.06
C ALA A 353 17.41 -2.79 -4.03
N GLU A 354 16.60 -3.47 -3.22
CA GLU A 354 16.67 -4.91 -3.03
C GLU A 354 15.28 -5.55 -3.16
N VAL A 355 15.21 -6.72 -3.79
CA VAL A 355 14.00 -7.53 -3.82
C VAL A 355 14.35 -9.01 -3.76
N SER A 356 13.54 -9.78 -3.03
CA SER A 356 13.67 -11.22 -2.95
C SER A 356 12.89 -11.90 -4.08
N LEU A 357 13.49 -12.90 -4.72
CA LEU A 357 12.88 -13.75 -5.73
C LEU A 357 12.98 -15.20 -5.27
N ARG A 358 11.84 -15.86 -5.05
CA ARG A 358 11.79 -17.28 -4.72
C ARG A 358 11.45 -18.09 -5.97
N ILE A 359 12.25 -19.12 -6.26
CA ILE A 359 11.99 -20.06 -7.36
C ILE A 359 11.70 -21.44 -6.75
N VAL A 360 10.68 -22.12 -7.28
CA VAL A 360 10.24 -23.43 -6.83
C VAL A 360 10.07 -24.38 -8.01
N GLU A 361 10.38 -25.66 -7.80
CA GLU A 361 10.13 -26.76 -8.73
C GLU A 361 8.67 -27.19 -8.70
N TYR A 362 8.22 -27.79 -9.82
CA TYR A 362 6.89 -28.38 -9.95
C TYR A 362 6.56 -29.38 -8.83
N ASP A 363 7.52 -30.21 -8.44
CA ASP A 363 7.33 -31.24 -7.42
C ASP A 363 7.18 -30.67 -5.99
N SER A 364 7.51 -29.38 -5.81
CA SER A 364 7.41 -28.67 -4.53
C SER A 364 6.15 -27.79 -4.40
N LEU A 365 5.26 -27.85 -5.41
CA LEU A 365 4.04 -27.06 -5.42
C LEU A 365 3.10 -27.50 -4.30
N GLN A 366 2.73 -26.54 -3.45
CA GLN A 366 1.71 -26.75 -2.43
C GLN A 366 0.33 -26.59 -3.07
N LEU A 367 -0.21 -27.72 -3.54
CA LEU A 367 -1.60 -27.79 -3.97
C LEU A 367 -2.51 -27.54 -2.77
N HIS A 368 -3.46 -26.62 -2.94
CA HIS A 368 -4.47 -26.37 -1.93
C HIS A 368 -5.30 -27.64 -1.77
N LYS A 369 -5.40 -28.18 -0.54
CA LYS A 369 -6.34 -29.26 -0.27
C LYS A 369 -7.75 -28.68 -0.36
N ALA A 370 -8.58 -29.24 -1.24
CA ALA A 370 -9.97 -28.80 -1.42
C ALA A 370 -10.83 -28.88 -0.15
N GLU A 371 -10.35 -29.55 0.91
CA GLU A 371 -11.00 -29.65 2.21
C GLU A 371 -11.30 -28.27 2.85
N ASN A 372 -10.52 -27.22 2.53
CA ASN A 372 -10.78 -25.85 3.01
C ASN A 372 -11.70 -25.02 2.08
N LEU A 373 -11.98 -25.48 0.86
CA LEU A 373 -12.93 -24.84 -0.07
C LEU A 373 -14.39 -25.31 0.16
N VAL A 374 -14.60 -26.30 1.03
CA VAL A 374 -15.91 -26.92 1.27
C VAL A 374 -16.93 -25.94 1.86
N GLN A 375 -16.50 -24.83 2.46
CA GLN A 375 -17.42 -23.82 3.02
C GLN A 375 -18.03 -22.90 1.94
N ASN A 376 -17.40 -22.75 0.77
CA ASN A 376 -17.86 -21.87 -0.33
C ASN A 376 -18.16 -22.59 -1.65
N LEU A 377 -18.41 -23.90 -1.62
CA LEU A 377 -18.89 -24.62 -2.81
C LEU A 377 -20.35 -24.24 -3.11
N GLN A 378 -20.58 -23.35 -4.07
CA GLN A 378 -21.89 -23.24 -4.72
C GLN A 378 -22.18 -24.56 -5.45
N LYS A 379 -23.03 -25.39 -4.83
CA LYS A 379 -23.61 -26.55 -5.51
C LYS A 379 -24.64 -26.07 -6.52
N VAL A 380 -24.22 -25.79 -7.74
CA VAL A 380 -25.13 -25.52 -8.85
C VAL A 380 -25.75 -26.85 -9.29
N LYS A 381 -27.06 -27.01 -9.06
CA LYS A 381 -27.82 -28.12 -9.65
C LYS A 381 -27.95 -27.84 -11.15
N LEU A 382 -27.17 -28.55 -11.95
CA LEU A 382 -27.37 -28.56 -13.40
C LEU A 382 -28.67 -29.30 -13.72
N LEU A 383 -29.57 -28.64 -14.43
CA LEU A 383 -30.69 -29.29 -15.09
C LEU A 383 -30.11 -30.14 -16.24
N ASN A 384 -30.55 -31.40 -16.32
CA ASN A 384 -29.92 -32.57 -16.94
C ASN A 384 -29.44 -32.53 -18.42
N ASP A 385 -29.31 -31.38 -19.08
CA ASP A 385 -28.97 -31.33 -20.52
C ASP A 385 -27.64 -30.63 -20.86
N HIS A 386 -26.80 -30.28 -19.88
CA HIS A 386 -25.52 -29.61 -20.15
C HIS A 386 -24.31 -30.45 -19.73
N LYS A 387 -23.41 -30.74 -20.67
CA LYS A 387 -22.10 -31.36 -20.41
C LYS A 387 -21.08 -30.25 -20.13
N ILE A 388 -20.46 -30.26 -18.95
CA ILE A 388 -19.30 -29.42 -18.66
C ILE A 388 -18.07 -30.09 -19.31
N CYS A 389 -17.37 -29.34 -20.17
CA CYS A 389 -16.02 -29.71 -20.61
C CYS A 389 -15.02 -28.92 -19.76
N GLY A 390 -14.24 -29.62 -18.92
CA GLY A 390 -13.15 -29.04 -18.14
C GLY A 390 -13.53 -28.67 -16.69
N GLY A 391 -14.03 -29.63 -15.92
CA GLY A 391 -14.16 -29.50 -14.46
C GLY A 391 -13.45 -30.66 -13.76
N VAL A 392 -12.73 -30.37 -12.68
CA VAL A 392 -12.19 -31.41 -11.78
C VAL A 392 -13.38 -32.05 -11.08
N ILE A 393 -13.65 -33.31 -11.42
CA ILE A 393 -14.62 -34.15 -10.72
C ILE A 393 -13.88 -34.75 -9.53
N TYR A 394 -14.40 -34.54 -8.32
CA TYR A 394 -14.04 -35.35 -7.16
C TYR A 394 -14.87 -36.62 -7.12
#